data_AF-A0A1F9S170-F1
#
_entry.id   AF-A0A1F9S170-F1
#
_cell.length_a   1.000
_cell.length_b   1.000
_cell.length_c   1.000
_cell.angle_alpha   90.00
_cell.angle_beta   90.00
_cell.angle_gamma   90.00
#
_symmetry.space_group_name_H-M   'P 1'
#
loop_
_entity.id
_entity.type
_entity.pdbx_description
1 polymer ?
#
loop_
_entity_poly.entity_id
_entity_poly.type
_entity_poly.pdbx_seq_one_letter_code
_entity_poly.pdbx_strand_id
1 'polypeptide(L)'
;MNCEDLREAVWSRLDGAVSDTLTPEARAHQEGCPACRGYADRARGLDALIRSALRTEAPAASLAPRVLARIRAAELVPEPTPAGLFLGLTLTAAAWRLAWPWGGQSLLAPFAEAFRLPEPELALLAGVSAPPLALTLGTLALAGLLWLSTMRTLLLHPARRNDD
;
A
#
# COMPACT_ATOMS: atom_id res chain seq x y z
N MET A 1 -20.63 1.94 -19.97
CA MET A 1 -20.82 1.45 -18.60
C MET A 1 -20.02 2.29 -17.62
N ASN A 2 -20.62 2.69 -16.50
CA ASN A 2 -19.95 3.46 -15.45
C ASN A 2 -19.37 2.55 -14.35
N CYS A 3 -18.72 3.13 -13.34
CA CYS A 3 -18.13 2.38 -12.22
C CYS A 3 -19.18 1.77 -11.27
N GLU A 4 -20.34 2.39 -11.12
CA GLU A 4 -21.42 1.91 -10.24
C GLU A 4 -22.08 0.65 -10.83
N ASP A 5 -22.38 0.67 -12.13
CA ASP A 5 -22.90 -0.48 -12.87
C ASP A 5 -21.97 -1.71 -12.74
N LEU A 6 -20.64 -1.50 -12.81
CA LEU A 6 -19.68 -2.59 -12.64
C LEU A 6 -19.75 -3.16 -11.22
N ARG A 7 -19.80 -2.28 -10.21
CA ARG A 7 -19.83 -2.70 -8.81
C ARG A 7 -21.10 -3.50 -8.51
N GLU A 8 -22.23 -3.06 -9.04
CA GLU A 8 -23.50 -3.79 -8.93
C GLU A 8 -23.42 -5.15 -9.64
N ALA A 9 -22.86 -5.21 -10.86
CA ALA A 9 -22.67 -6.47 -11.58
C ALA A 9 -21.74 -7.46 -10.84
N VAL A 10 -20.67 -6.95 -10.24
CA VAL A 10 -19.75 -7.76 -9.42
C VAL A 10 -20.43 -8.26 -8.14
N TRP A 11 -21.20 -7.41 -7.46
CA TRP A 11 -21.99 -7.83 -6.28
C TRP A 11 -23.05 -8.87 -6.63
N SER A 12 -23.80 -8.66 -7.70
CA SER A 12 -24.84 -9.58 -8.16
C SER A 12 -24.28 -10.97 -8.51
N ARG A 13 -23.02 -11.02 -8.95
CA ARG A 13 -22.28 -12.26 -9.15
C ARG A 13 -21.92 -12.95 -7.83
N LEU A 14 -21.50 -12.19 -6.80
CA LEU A 14 -21.21 -12.74 -5.47
C LEU A 14 -22.45 -13.36 -4.83
N ASP A 15 -23.61 -12.76 -5.06
CA ASP A 15 -24.90 -13.27 -4.58
C ASP A 15 -25.42 -14.47 -5.39
N GLY A 16 -24.73 -14.85 -6.47
CA GLY A 16 -25.14 -15.91 -7.39
C GLY A 16 -26.38 -15.57 -8.23
N ALA A 17 -26.81 -14.31 -8.24
CA ALA A 17 -27.99 -13.85 -8.99
C ALA A 17 -27.73 -13.76 -10.50
N VAL A 18 -26.47 -13.62 -10.91
CA VAL A 18 -26.05 -13.49 -12.31
C VAL A 18 -25.05 -14.59 -12.66
N SER A 19 -25.06 -15.04 -13.91
CA SER A 19 -24.09 -16.00 -14.44
C SER A 19 -22.64 -15.57 -14.16
N ASP A 20 -21.74 -16.54 -14.05
CA ASP A 20 -20.30 -16.32 -13.81
C ASP A 20 -19.57 -15.50 -14.88
N THR A 21 -20.24 -15.12 -15.96
CA THR A 21 -19.69 -14.32 -17.04
C THR A 21 -20.18 -12.88 -16.97
N LEU A 22 -19.23 -11.95 -16.71
CA LEU A 22 -19.44 -10.53 -16.95
C LEU A 22 -19.72 -10.28 -18.43
N THR A 23 -20.56 -9.28 -18.72
CA THR A 23 -20.78 -8.79 -20.08
C THR A 23 -19.46 -8.30 -20.69
N PRO A 24 -19.30 -8.32 -22.02
CA PRO A 24 -18.09 -7.82 -22.68
C PRO A 24 -17.76 -6.37 -22.30
N GLU A 25 -18.77 -5.52 -22.16
CA GLU A 25 -18.65 -4.12 -21.76
C GLU A 25 -18.11 -3.97 -20.32
N ALA A 26 -18.61 -4.79 -19.40
CA ALA A 26 -18.13 -4.81 -18.02
C ALA A 26 -16.67 -5.25 -17.93
N ARG A 27 -16.29 -6.26 -18.73
CA ARG A 27 -14.91 -6.73 -18.81
C ARG A 27 -13.98 -5.64 -19.35
N ALA A 28 -14.35 -4.99 -20.44
CA ALA A 28 -13.58 -3.89 -21.01
C ALA A 28 -13.39 -2.73 -20.01
N HIS A 29 -14.44 -2.39 -19.24
CA HIS A 29 -14.34 -1.38 -18.20
C HIS A 29 -13.40 -1.80 -17.05
N GLN A 30 -13.50 -3.04 -16.56
CA GLN A 30 -12.61 -3.57 -15.52
C GLN A 30 -11.14 -3.56 -15.96
N GLU A 31 -10.87 -3.87 -17.23
CA GLU A 31 -9.53 -3.82 -17.80
C GLU A 31 -9.02 -2.39 -17.96
N GLY A 32 -9.88 -1.43 -18.33
CA GLY A 32 -9.50 -0.03 -18.51
C GLY A 32 -9.40 0.80 -17.22
N CYS A 33 -10.11 0.43 -16.15
CA CYS A 33 -10.22 1.24 -14.93
C CYS A 33 -9.52 0.57 -13.72
N PRO A 34 -8.37 1.11 -13.23
CA PRO A 34 -7.61 0.52 -12.13
C PRO A 34 -8.40 0.37 -10.82
N ALA A 35 -9.25 1.35 -10.50
CA ALA A 35 -10.07 1.31 -9.28
C ALA A 35 -11.08 0.15 -9.30
N CYS A 36 -11.71 -0.04 -10.47
CA CYS A 36 -12.64 -1.12 -10.74
C CYS A 36 -11.97 -2.50 -10.76
N ARG A 37 -10.74 -2.57 -11.29
CA ARG A 37 -9.91 -3.78 -11.23
C ARG A 37 -9.61 -4.21 -9.79
N GLY A 38 -9.09 -3.29 -8.98
CA GLY A 38 -8.79 -3.57 -7.57
C GLY A 38 -10.04 -3.92 -6.75
N TYR A 39 -11.19 -3.32 -7.08
CA TYR A 39 -12.48 -3.69 -6.50
C TYR A 39 -12.87 -5.13 -6.84
N ALA A 40 -12.82 -5.51 -8.13
CA ALA A 40 -13.13 -6.86 -8.58
C ALA A 40 -12.17 -7.92 -7.99
N ASP A 41 -10.89 -7.57 -7.81
CA ASP A 41 -9.90 -8.45 -7.18
C ASP A 41 -10.23 -8.71 -5.71
N ARG A 42 -10.57 -7.67 -4.96
CA ARG A 42 -11.01 -7.80 -3.55
C ARG A 42 -12.30 -8.61 -3.43
N ALA A 43 -13.28 -8.37 -4.29
CA ALA A 43 -14.52 -9.14 -4.34
C ALA A 43 -14.26 -10.64 -4.56
N ARG A 44 -13.39 -10.99 -5.52
CA ARG A 44 -12.96 -12.38 -5.76
C ARG A 44 -12.24 -12.98 -4.56
N GLY A 45 -11.40 -12.20 -3.87
CA GLY A 45 -10.73 -12.64 -2.65
C GLY A 45 -11.71 -12.96 -1.52
N LEU A 46 -12.70 -12.10 -1.31
CA LEU A 46 -13.74 -12.29 -0.29
C LEU A 46 -14.58 -13.55 -0.56
N ASP A 47 -14.99 -13.73 -1.80
CA ASP A 47 -15.71 -14.92 -2.25
C ASP A 47 -14.92 -16.21 -2.03
N ALA A 48 -13.64 -16.23 -2.41
CA ALA A 48 -12.78 -17.37 -2.16
C ALA A 48 -12.67 -17.69 -0.66
N LEU A 49 -12.58 -16.67 0.20
CA LEU A 49 -12.58 -16.85 1.65
C LEU A 49 -13.90 -17.44 2.15
N ILE A 50 -15.05 -16.92 1.70
CA ILE A 50 -16.38 -17.44 2.05
C ILE A 50 -16.50 -18.90 1.62
N ARG A 51 -16.20 -19.21 0.36
CA ARG A 51 -16.25 -20.60 -0.16
C ARG A 51 -15.30 -21.52 0.60
N SER A 52 -14.09 -21.06 0.95
CA SER A 52 -13.15 -21.86 1.74
C SER A 52 -13.66 -22.15 3.16
N ALA A 53 -14.33 -21.19 3.78
CA ALA A 53 -14.94 -21.35 5.10
C ALA A 53 -16.10 -22.34 5.05
N LEU A 54 -16.91 -22.31 3.99
CA LEU A 54 -18.04 -23.21 3.78
C LEU A 54 -17.60 -24.64 3.43
N ARG A 55 -16.48 -24.84 2.74
CA ARG A 55 -15.94 -26.18 2.43
C ARG A 55 -15.43 -26.94 3.65
N THR A 56 -15.20 -26.28 4.78
CA THR A 56 -14.74 -26.97 5.98
C THR A 56 -15.95 -27.65 6.63
N GLU A 57 -16.12 -28.97 6.41
CA GLU A 57 -17.16 -29.85 6.98
C GLU A 57 -17.08 -30.02 8.51
N ALA A 58 -16.81 -28.95 9.25
CA ALA A 58 -16.95 -28.98 10.70
C ALA A 58 -18.44 -28.84 11.04
N PRO A 59 -18.97 -29.65 12.00
CA PRO A 59 -20.38 -29.61 12.37
C PRO A 59 -20.82 -28.18 12.70
N ALA A 60 -22.00 -27.81 12.18
CA ALA A 60 -22.54 -26.45 12.05
C ALA A 60 -22.64 -25.61 13.34
N ALA A 61 -22.27 -26.15 14.50
CA ALA A 61 -22.39 -25.50 15.80
C ALA A 61 -21.52 -24.23 15.98
N SER A 62 -20.59 -23.90 15.06
CA SER A 62 -19.69 -22.74 15.26
C SER A 62 -19.24 -21.97 14.00
N LEU A 63 -20.03 -21.98 12.91
CA LEU A 63 -19.65 -21.24 11.69
C LEU A 63 -19.57 -19.71 11.90
N ALA A 64 -20.56 -19.11 12.56
CA ALA A 64 -20.61 -17.67 12.81
C ALA A 64 -19.38 -17.10 13.55
N PRO A 65 -18.93 -17.65 14.71
CA PRO A 65 -17.75 -17.15 15.40
C PRO A 65 -16.46 -17.31 14.60
N ARG A 66 -16.32 -18.37 13.77
CA ARG A 66 -15.15 -18.56 12.90
C ARG A 66 -15.06 -17.53 11.79
N VAL A 67 -16.19 -17.22 11.15
CA VAL A 67 -16.27 -16.18 10.10
C VAL A 67 -15.96 -14.82 10.72
N LEU A 68 -16.56 -14.48 11.87
CA LEU A 68 -16.28 -13.23 12.57
C LEU A 68 -14.82 -13.12 13.01
N ALA A 69 -14.20 -14.20 13.47
CA ALA A 69 -12.77 -14.20 13.81
C ALA A 69 -11.87 -13.95 12.59
N ARG A 70 -12.20 -14.53 11.44
CA ARG A 70 -11.48 -14.31 10.17
C ARG A 70 -11.66 -12.88 9.64
N ILE A 71 -12.87 -12.32 9.72
CA ILE A 71 -13.13 -10.93 9.33
C ILE A 71 -12.35 -9.97 10.22
N ARG A 72 -12.40 -10.14 11.55
CA ARG A 72 -11.60 -9.32 12.48
C ARG A 72 -10.11 -9.45 12.23
N ALA A 73 -9.60 -10.66 11.96
CA ALA A 73 -8.20 -10.85 11.62
C ALA A 73 -7.81 -10.16 10.29
N ALA A 74 -8.74 -10.04 9.34
CA ALA A 74 -8.53 -9.30 8.10
C ALA A 74 -8.65 -7.78 8.27
N GLU A 75 -9.56 -7.29 9.11
CA GLU A 75 -9.73 -5.85 9.42
C GLU A 75 -8.60 -5.29 10.31
N LEU A 76 -7.93 -6.14 11.08
CA LEU A 76 -6.84 -5.73 11.98
C LEU A 76 -5.49 -5.52 11.29
N VAL A 77 -5.40 -5.78 9.98
CA VAL A 77 -4.27 -5.30 9.18
C VAL A 77 -4.73 -3.97 8.59
N PRO A 78 -4.45 -2.81 9.24
CA PRO A 78 -4.77 -1.53 8.63
C PRO A 78 -4.12 -1.54 7.25
N GLU A 79 -4.94 -1.42 6.19
CA GLU A 79 -4.38 -1.23 4.86
C GLU A 79 -3.40 -0.06 4.97
N PRO A 80 -2.13 -0.25 4.57
CA PRO A 80 -1.14 0.79 4.71
C PRO A 80 -1.59 1.98 3.88
N THR A 81 -2.24 2.94 4.54
CA THR A 81 -2.61 4.18 3.88
C THR A 81 -1.31 4.84 3.43
N PRO A 82 -1.29 5.52 2.27
CA PRO A 82 -0.09 6.23 1.83
C PRO A 82 0.41 7.21 2.91
N ALA A 83 -0.51 7.81 3.68
CA ALA A 83 -0.17 8.62 4.85
C ALA A 83 0.53 7.82 5.97
N GLY A 84 0.07 6.61 6.28
CA GLY A 84 0.71 5.73 7.27
C GLY A 84 2.09 5.27 6.86
N LEU A 85 2.31 4.97 5.57
CA LEU A 85 3.63 4.66 5.01
C LEU A 85 4.58 5.87 5.11
N PHE A 86 4.12 7.06 4.75
CA PHE A 86 4.91 8.29 4.89
C PHE A 86 5.27 8.59 6.36
N LEU A 87 4.33 8.40 7.28
CA LEU A 87 4.57 8.60 8.71
C LEU A 87 5.58 7.57 9.24
N GLY A 88 5.46 6.30 8.85
CA GLY A 88 6.42 5.26 9.21
C GLY A 88 7.84 5.57 8.72
N LEU A 89 7.97 6.03 7.46
CA LEU A 89 9.26 6.39 6.85
C LEU A 89 9.88 7.64 7.49
N THR A 90 9.07 8.65 7.81
CA THR A 90 9.57 9.87 8.46
C THR A 90 10.03 9.60 9.89
N LEU A 91 9.31 8.77 10.65
CA LEU A 91 9.70 8.38 12.01
C LEU A 91 10.98 7.54 12.03
N THR A 92 11.13 6.59 11.09
CA THR A 92 12.37 5.80 10.98
C THR A 92 13.56 6.67 10.57
N ALA A 93 13.39 7.59 9.61
CA ALA A 93 14.45 8.53 9.23
C ALA A 93 14.84 9.48 10.36
N ALA A 94 13.88 9.96 11.15
CA ALA A 94 14.13 10.82 12.31
C ALA A 94 14.86 10.06 13.43
N ALA A 95 14.44 8.84 13.73
CA ALA A 95 15.12 7.97 14.70
C ALA A 95 16.58 7.70 14.27
N TRP A 96 16.80 7.46 12.97
CA TRP A 96 18.14 7.25 12.43
C TRP A 96 19.04 8.49 12.59
N ARG A 97 18.49 9.68 12.34
CA ARG A 97 19.20 10.96 12.46
C ARG A 97 19.57 11.28 13.92
N LEU A 98 18.73 10.89 14.87
CA LEU A 98 18.98 11.05 16.31
C LEU A 98 19.98 10.02 16.86
N ALA A 99 19.97 8.79 16.32
CA ALA A 99 20.87 7.71 16.74
C ALA A 99 22.27 7.80 16.10
N TRP A 100 22.46 8.61 15.07
CA TRP A 100 23.72 8.74 14.32
C TRP A 100 24.96 9.09 15.18
N PRO A 101 24.92 10.07 16.11
CA PRO A 101 26.12 10.43 16.89
C PRO A 101 26.49 9.41 17.96
N TRP A 102 25.62 8.45 18.29
CA TRP A 102 25.80 7.48 19.38
C TRP A 102 26.24 6.10 18.88
N GLY A 103 26.69 5.98 17.63
CA GLY A 103 27.11 4.70 17.07
C GLY A 103 25.94 3.79 16.68
N GLY A 104 24.89 4.35 16.08
CA GLY A 104 23.69 3.62 15.63
C GLY A 104 23.94 2.42 14.69
N GLN A 105 25.18 2.23 14.22
CA GLN A 105 25.62 1.02 13.52
C GLN A 105 25.54 -0.23 14.42
N SER A 106 25.78 -0.10 15.73
CA SER A 106 25.82 -1.25 16.65
C SER A 106 24.43 -1.77 17.02
N LEU A 107 23.38 -0.93 16.96
CA LEU A 107 22.01 -1.34 17.31
C LEU A 107 21.30 -2.13 16.21
N LEU A 108 21.83 -2.12 14.98
CA LEU A 108 21.25 -2.83 13.84
C LEU A 108 21.93 -4.17 13.54
N ALA A 109 23.05 -4.48 14.19
CA ALA A 109 23.72 -5.79 14.08
C ALA A 109 22.76 -6.98 14.29
N PRO A 110 21.88 -7.02 15.31
CA PRO A 110 20.95 -8.14 15.47
C PRO A 110 19.86 -8.19 14.39
N PHE A 111 19.48 -7.07 13.79
CA PHE A 111 18.52 -7.03 12.68
C PHE A 111 19.14 -7.48 11.36
N ALA A 112 20.42 -7.17 11.13
CA ALA A 112 21.16 -7.67 9.97
C ALA A 112 21.32 -9.20 10.01
N GLU A 113 21.45 -9.80 11.20
CA GLU A 113 21.45 -11.26 11.39
C GLU A 113 20.08 -11.87 11.10
N ALA A 114 18.99 -11.22 11.55
CA ALA A 114 17.61 -11.68 11.33
C ALA A 114 17.14 -11.56 9.88
N PHE A 115 17.71 -10.65 9.10
CA PHE A 115 17.43 -10.43 7.67
C PHE A 115 18.54 -10.98 6.74
N ARG A 116 19.32 -11.97 7.19
CA ARG A 116 20.07 -12.82 6.26
C ARG A 116 19.10 -13.64 5.42
N LEU A 117 18.54 -13.00 4.40
CA LEU A 117 17.95 -13.68 3.27
C LEU A 117 19.03 -14.58 2.67
N PRO A 118 18.72 -15.84 2.33
CA PRO A 118 19.66 -16.71 1.66
C PRO A 118 20.17 -16.00 0.38
N GLU A 119 21.49 -15.86 0.26
CA GLU A 119 22.16 -15.18 -0.85
C GLU A 119 21.63 -15.47 -2.28
N PRO A 120 21.11 -16.67 -2.64
CA PRO A 120 20.62 -16.88 -4.00
C PRO A 120 19.46 -15.97 -4.43
N GLU A 121 18.65 -15.41 -3.51
CA GLU A 121 17.54 -14.51 -3.89
C GLU A 121 17.98 -13.05 -4.11
N LEU A 122 19.07 -12.61 -3.46
CA LEU A 122 19.62 -11.26 -3.65
C LEU A 122 20.29 -11.10 -5.03
N ALA A 123 20.83 -12.18 -5.61
CA ALA A 123 21.36 -12.14 -6.97
C ALA A 123 20.27 -11.90 -8.03
N LEU A 124 19.05 -12.40 -7.80
CA LEU A 124 17.91 -12.18 -8.69
C LEU A 124 17.34 -10.74 -8.59
N LEU A 125 17.42 -10.13 -7.41
CA LEU A 125 17.04 -8.72 -7.20
C LEU A 125 18.12 -7.74 -7.66
N ALA A 126 19.41 -8.08 -7.53
CA ALA A 126 20.53 -7.26 -7.99
C ALA A 126 20.71 -7.28 -9.53
N GLY A 127 20.15 -8.28 -10.22
CA GLY A 127 20.10 -8.34 -11.69
C GLY A 127 19.07 -7.39 -12.33
N VAL A 128 18.13 -6.84 -11.54
CA VAL A 128 17.28 -5.74 -11.98
C VAL A 128 18.05 -4.46 -11.73
N SER A 129 18.57 -3.85 -12.81
CA SER A 129 19.31 -2.60 -12.82
C SER A 129 18.58 -1.49 -12.06
N ALA A 130 18.80 -1.40 -10.75
CA ALA A 130 18.40 -0.27 -9.95
C ALA A 130 19.23 0.93 -10.44
N PRO A 131 18.60 2.04 -10.89
CA PRO A 131 19.35 3.28 -11.05
C PRO A 131 20.02 3.59 -9.70
N PRO A 132 21.27 4.08 -9.69
CA PRO A 132 22.01 4.24 -8.45
C PRO A 132 21.21 5.14 -7.51
N LEU A 133 20.80 4.60 -6.37
CA LEU A 133 20.02 5.29 -5.33
C LEU A 133 20.69 6.60 -4.87
N ALA A 134 21.98 6.77 -5.16
CA ALA A 134 22.71 8.03 -4.99
C ALA A 134 22.13 9.19 -5.82
N LEU A 135 21.62 8.93 -7.04
CA LEU A 135 21.04 9.98 -7.89
C LEU A 135 19.64 10.40 -7.44
N THR A 136 18.82 9.47 -6.93
CA THR A 136 17.47 9.79 -6.44
C THR A 136 17.48 10.48 -5.08
N LEU A 137 18.41 10.12 -4.19
CA LEU A 137 18.61 10.85 -2.93
C LEU A 137 19.20 12.25 -3.17
N GLY A 138 20.10 12.40 -4.15
CA GLY A 138 20.67 13.69 -4.53
C GLY A 138 19.63 14.68 -5.07
N THR A 139 18.70 14.23 -5.92
CA THR A 139 17.66 15.10 -6.49
C THR A 139 16.63 15.53 -5.45
N LEU A 140 16.25 14.66 -4.51
CA LEU A 140 15.35 15.01 -3.41
C LEU A 140 15.98 16.02 -2.44
N ALA A 141 17.28 15.89 -2.15
CA ALA A 141 18.00 16.85 -1.30
C ALA A 141 18.08 18.24 -1.95
N LEU A 142 18.37 18.31 -3.25
CA LEU A 142 18.41 19.56 -4.01
C LEU A 142 17.03 20.23 -4.10
N ALA A 143 15.95 19.45 -4.34
CA ALA A 143 14.59 19.97 -4.36
C ALA A 143 14.17 20.56 -3.00
N GLY A 144 14.54 19.89 -1.90
CA GLY A 144 14.28 20.39 -0.55
C GLY A 144 15.02 21.68 -0.22
N LEU A 145 16.30 21.80 -0.62
CA LEU A 145 17.09 23.03 -0.42
C LEU A 145 16.55 24.20 -1.24
N LEU A 146 16.11 23.96 -2.49
CA LEU A 146 15.47 24.97 -3.32
C LEU A 146 14.17 25.48 -2.69
N TRP A 147 13.32 24.59 -2.20
CA TRP A 147 12.05 24.96 -1.54
C TRP A 147 12.26 25.76 -0.25
N LEU A 148 13.22 25.37 0.58
CA LEU A 148 13.60 26.11 1.80
C LEU A 148 14.14 27.50 1.46
N SER A 149 14.91 27.61 0.37
CA SER A 149 15.42 28.90 -0.11
C SER A 149 14.28 29.83 -0.55
N THR A 150 13.30 29.34 -1.31
CA THR A 150 12.14 30.14 -1.73
C THR A 150 11.24 30.56 -0.57
N MET A 151 11.03 29.66 0.40
CA MET A 151 10.27 30.01 1.62
C MET A 151 10.98 31.09 2.43
N ARG A 152 12.31 31.03 2.52
CA ARG A 152 13.10 32.04 3.24
C ARG A 152 13.03 33.41 2.56
N THR A 153 13.06 33.50 1.23
CA THR A 153 12.91 34.78 0.53
C THR A 153 11.50 35.36 0.67
N LEU A 154 10.45 34.52 0.63
CA LEU A 154 9.08 34.96 0.86
C LEU A 154 8.85 35.50 2.29
N LEU A 155 9.50 34.88 3.29
CA LEU A 155 9.40 35.34 4.68
C LEU A 155 10.19 36.62 4.96
N LEU A 156 11.33 36.83 4.30
CA LEU A 156 12.18 38.01 4.52
C LEU A 156 11.76 39.23 3.68
N HIS A 157 11.01 39.02 2.60
CA HIS A 157 10.40 40.09 1.81
C HIS A 157 8.90 39.87 1.73
N PRO A 158 8.15 40.13 2.84
CA PRO A 158 6.71 40.23 2.75
C PRO A 158 6.41 41.28 1.70
N ALA A 159 5.70 40.87 0.65
CA ALA A 159 5.33 41.74 -0.46
C ALA A 159 4.80 43.06 0.11
N ARG A 160 5.48 44.17 -0.20
CA ARG A 160 4.96 45.51 0.07
C ARG A 160 3.57 45.54 -0.56
N ARG A 161 2.53 45.55 0.28
CA ARG A 161 1.17 45.86 -0.17
C ARG A 161 1.25 47.23 -0.83
N ASN A 162 1.04 47.26 -2.15
CA ASN A 162 0.60 48.47 -2.82
C ASN A 162 -0.82 48.69 -2.34
N ASP A 163 -0.98 49.58 -1.37
CA ASP A 163 -2.25 50.19 -1.05
C ASP A 163 -2.46 51.33 -2.06
N ASP A 164 -3.18 51.04 -3.14
CA ASP A 164 -3.89 52.00 -4.00
C ASP A 164 -5.37 51.59 -4.05
#